data_AF-A0A8T7EU95-F1
#
_entry.id   AF-A0A8T7EU95-F1
#
_cell.length_a   1.000
_cell.length_b   1.000
_cell.length_c   1.000
_cell.angle_alpha   90.00
_cell.angle_beta   90.00
_cell.angle_gamma   90.00
#
_symmetry.space_group_name_H-M   'P 1'
#
loop_
_entity.id
_entity.type
_entity.pdbx_description
1 polymer ?
#
loop_
_entity_poly.entity_id
_entity_poly.type
_entity_poly.pdbx_seq_one_letter_code
_entity_poly.pdbx_strand_id
1 'polypeptide(L)'
;MTGYVTYGLLDQPQYFEVAEWGTWPQIAEQIAVYESSPWTPPAWLNTARAVLTLGLALVGGCALIRRRDGVSITVGVWAVVTMIAALFITPLPWARYYLPALPPLYALAAAGIGALTQRRETA
;
A
#
# COMPACT_ATOMS: atom_id res chain seq x y z
N MET A 1 -2.48 -5.89 14.30
CA MET A 1 -1.60 -4.78 13.88
C MET A 1 -0.64 -5.14 12.75
N THR A 2 -0.21 -6.40 12.57
CA THR A 2 0.76 -6.79 11.51
C THR A 2 0.16 -6.96 10.12
N GLY A 3 -1.15 -7.24 10.00
CA GLY A 3 -1.77 -7.62 8.72
C GLY A 3 -1.68 -6.56 7.60
N TYR A 4 -1.89 -5.27 7.90
CA TYR A 4 -1.76 -4.22 6.87
C TYR A 4 -0.33 -4.11 6.31
N VAL A 5 0.68 -4.26 7.17
CA VAL A 5 2.08 -4.21 6.75
C VAL A 5 2.41 -5.42 5.89
N THR A 6 2.02 -6.61 6.32
CA THR A 6 2.32 -7.87 5.62
C THR A 6 1.58 -8.00 4.30
N TYR A 7 0.27 -7.74 4.27
CA TYR A 7 -0.58 -8.03 3.12
C TYR A 7 -0.90 -6.79 2.27
N GLY A 8 -0.87 -5.59 2.85
CA GLY A 8 -1.11 -4.35 2.11
C GLY A 8 0.18 -3.75 1.53
N LEU A 9 1.20 -3.58 2.37
CA LEU A 9 2.44 -2.92 1.98
C LEU A 9 3.47 -3.87 1.35
N LEU A 10 3.72 -5.00 2.00
CA LEU A 10 4.69 -6.01 1.54
C LEU A 10 4.12 -6.96 0.47
N ASP A 11 2.80 -6.86 0.21
CA ASP A 11 2.10 -7.56 -0.87
C ASP A 11 2.38 -9.06 -0.86
N GLN A 12 2.34 -9.66 0.33
CA GLN A 12 2.42 -11.11 0.47
C GLN A 12 1.17 -11.74 -0.15
N PRO A 13 1.30 -12.52 -1.23
CA PRO A 13 0.16 -13.07 -1.93
C PRO A 13 -0.51 -14.12 -1.04
N GLN A 14 -1.78 -13.87 -0.72
CA GLN A 14 -2.69 -14.90 -0.26
C GLN A 14 -3.66 -15.20 -1.40
N TYR A 15 -3.50 -16.38 -2.01
CA TYR A 15 -4.34 -16.82 -3.12
C TYR A 15 -5.72 -17.30 -2.67
N PHE A 16 -5.83 -17.89 -1.47
CA PHE A 16 -7.07 -18.51 -0.97
C PHE A 16 -7.38 -18.13 0.48
N GLU A 17 -8.67 -18.01 0.80
CA GLU A 17 -9.14 -17.97 2.19
C GLU A 17 -9.05 -19.34 2.86
N VAL A 18 -9.30 -20.40 2.08
CA VAL A 18 -9.37 -21.78 2.53
C VAL A 18 -8.12 -22.52 2.07
N ALA A 19 -7.31 -23.00 3.01
CA ALA A 19 -6.05 -23.67 2.73
C ALA A 19 -6.21 -24.93 1.85
N GLU A 20 -7.36 -25.60 1.94
CA GLU A 20 -7.66 -26.81 1.19
C GLU A 20 -7.60 -26.60 -0.34
N TRP A 21 -7.94 -25.41 -0.84
CA TRP A 21 -7.88 -25.12 -2.28
C TRP A 21 -6.45 -25.15 -2.83
N GLY A 22 -5.45 -24.90 -1.98
CA GLY A 22 -4.04 -25.03 -2.34
C GLY A 22 -3.59 -26.48 -2.57
N THR A 23 -4.39 -27.47 -2.17
CA THR A 23 -4.11 -28.90 -2.40
C THR A 23 -4.60 -29.38 -3.76
N TRP A 24 -5.41 -28.57 -4.46
CA TRP A 24 -5.97 -28.94 -5.75
C TRP A 24 -4.91 -28.77 -6.85
N PRO A 25 -4.53 -29.85 -7.56
CA PRO A 25 -3.41 -29.81 -8.51
C PRO A 25 -3.58 -28.74 -9.59
N GLN A 26 -4.80 -28.57 -10.11
CA GLN A 26 -5.10 -27.66 -11.21
C GLN A 26 -4.82 -26.19 -10.85
N ILE A 27 -4.96 -25.85 -9.56
CA ILE A 27 -4.78 -24.50 -9.05
C ILE A 27 -3.31 -24.29 -8.66
N ALA A 28 -2.73 -25.26 -7.95
CA ALA A 28 -1.34 -25.20 -7.52
C ALA A 28 -0.36 -25.10 -8.71
N GLU A 29 -0.63 -25.85 -9.79
CA GLU A 29 0.17 -25.80 -11.02
C GLU A 29 0.11 -24.41 -11.69
N GLN A 30 -1.07 -23.79 -11.73
CA GLN A 30 -1.23 -22.46 -12.32
C GLN A 30 -0.52 -21.37 -11.50
N ILE A 31 -0.56 -21.45 -10.16
CA ILE A 31 0.21 -20.54 -9.31
C ILE A 31 1.71 -20.71 -9.55
N ALA A 32 2.21 -21.96 -9.57
CA ALA A 32 3.62 -22.21 -9.78
C ALA A 32 4.11 -21.67 -11.13
N VAL A 33 3.31 -21.83 -12.19
CA VAL A 33 3.61 -21.23 -13.51
C VAL A 33 3.66 -19.71 -13.42
N TYR A 34 2.68 -19.07 -12.79
CA TYR A 34 2.67 -17.61 -12.61
C TYR A 34 3.89 -17.13 -11.81
N GLU A 35 4.18 -17.75 -10.67
CA GLU A 35 5.30 -17.38 -9.78
C GLU A 35 6.66 -17.57 -10.48
N SER A 36 6.80 -18.58 -11.34
CA SER A 36 8.00 -18.80 -12.14
C SER A 36 8.16 -17.81 -13.31
N SER A 37 7.13 -17.01 -13.61
CA SER A 37 7.14 -16.10 -14.73
C SER A 37 8.04 -14.87 -14.48
N PRO A 38 8.59 -14.25 -15.54
CA PRO A 38 9.35 -13.00 -15.42
C PRO A 38 8.56 -11.80 -14.88
N TRP A 39 7.22 -11.93 -14.78
CA TRP A 39 6.33 -10.89 -14.29
C TRP A 39 6.22 -10.88 -12.75
N THR A 40 6.72 -11.91 -12.08
CA THR A 40 6.75 -11.97 -10.61
C THR A 40 7.89 -11.08 -10.11
N PRO A 41 7.59 -9.96 -9.44
CA PRO A 41 8.65 -9.09 -8.93
C PRO A 41 9.46 -9.82 -7.85
N PRO A 42 10.78 -9.62 -7.80
CA PRO A 42 11.58 -10.20 -6.73
C PRO A 42 11.17 -9.59 -5.39
N ALA A 43 11.16 -10.41 -4.33
CA ALA A 43 10.62 -10.04 -3.02
C ALA A 43 11.21 -8.73 -2.43
N TRP A 44 12.49 -8.42 -2.72
CA TRP A 44 13.12 -7.19 -2.26
C TRP A 44 12.48 -5.92 -2.85
N LEU A 45 11.91 -6.01 -4.05
CA LEU A 45 11.25 -4.88 -4.72
C LEU A 45 9.97 -4.47 -3.99
N ASN A 46 9.25 -5.43 -3.39
CA ASN A 46 8.08 -5.14 -2.56
C ASN A 46 8.47 -4.32 -1.33
N THR A 47 9.55 -4.71 -0.64
CA THR A 47 10.09 -3.96 0.49
C THR A 47 10.56 -2.56 0.09
N ALA A 48 11.30 -2.45 -1.02
CA ALA A 48 11.78 -1.17 -1.53
C ALA A 48 10.61 -0.24 -1.90
N ARG A 49 9.59 -0.75 -2.58
CA ARG A 49 8.35 -0.04 -2.89
C ARG A 49 7.66 0.45 -1.62
N ALA A 50 7.47 -0.43 -0.63
CA ALA A 50 6.84 -0.08 0.63
C ALA A 50 7.57 1.07 1.35
N VAL A 51 8.90 0.97 1.47
CA VAL A 51 9.74 2.01 2.11
C VAL A 51 9.64 3.33 1.35
N LEU A 52 9.75 3.31 0.02
CA LEU A 52 9.66 4.49 -0.81
C LEU A 52 8.28 5.16 -0.70
N THR A 53 7.20 4.38 -0.85
CA THR A 53 5.83 4.88 -0.74
C THR A 53 5.57 5.50 0.63
N LEU A 54 5.97 4.82 1.71
CA LEU A 54 5.81 5.36 3.08
C LEU A 54 6.62 6.64 3.28
N GLY A 55 7.88 6.67 2.84
CA GLY A 55 8.73 7.85 2.93
C GLY A 55 8.12 9.05 2.22
N LEU A 56 7.66 8.86 0.98
CA LEU A 56 6.98 9.91 0.21
C LEU A 56 5.65 10.32 0.83
N ALA A 57 4.86 9.37 1.34
CA ALA A 57 3.59 9.66 2.00
C ALA A 57 3.77 10.50 3.27
N LEU A 58 4.84 10.24 4.04
CA LEU A 58 5.19 11.06 5.21
C LEU A 58 5.56 12.49 4.79
N VAL A 59 6.36 12.66 3.73
CA VAL A 59 6.70 13.99 3.20
C VAL A 59 5.45 14.73 2.72
N GLY A 60 4.56 14.04 2.00
CA GLY A 60 3.30 14.60 1.53
C GLY A 60 2.34 14.98 2.65
N GLY A 61 2.22 14.14 3.68
CA GLY A 61 1.44 14.45 4.88
C GLY A 61 1.96 15.72 5.56
N CYS A 62 3.27 15.83 5.77
CA CYS A 62 3.90 17.04 6.30
C CYS A 62 3.66 18.28 5.43
N ALA A 63 3.64 18.13 4.11
CA ALA A 63 3.38 19.23 3.18
C ALA A 63 1.91 19.68 3.22
N LEU A 64 0.96 18.74 3.21
CA LEU A 64 -0.47 19.05 3.23
C LEU A 64 -0.92 19.69 4.56
N ILE A 65 -0.36 19.26 5.69
CA ILE A 65 -0.62 19.87 7.02
C ILE A 65 -0.28 21.38 7.03
N ARG A 66 0.70 21.80 6.22
CA ARG A 66 1.10 23.21 6.09
C ARG A 66 0.18 24.03 5.19
N ARG A 67 -0.48 23.40 4.20
CA ARG A 67 -1.35 24.12 3.24
C ARG A 67 -2.70 24.52 3.82
N ARG A 68 -3.25 23.71 4.75
CA ARG A 68 -4.50 24.00 5.49
C ARG A 68 -5.74 24.29 4.61
N ASP A 69 -5.71 23.96 3.32
CA ASP A 69 -6.86 24.11 2.42
C ASP A 69 -7.85 22.93 2.54
N GLY A 70 -9.06 23.11 2.01
CA GLY A 70 -10.12 22.10 2.10
C GLY A 70 -9.79 20.76 1.43
N VAL A 71 -9.00 20.77 0.35
CA VAL A 71 -8.57 19.54 -0.34
C VAL A 71 -7.55 18.81 0.51
N SER A 72 -6.55 19.52 1.03
CA SER A 72 -5.53 18.99 1.94
C SER A 72 -6.14 18.34 3.18
N ILE A 73 -7.15 18.99 3.78
CA ILE A 73 -7.88 18.44 4.93
C ILE A 73 -8.65 17.19 4.52
N THR A 74 -9.38 17.22 3.40
CA THR A 74 -10.17 16.08 2.93
C THR A 74 -9.31 14.86 2.66
N VAL A 75 -8.17 15.04 1.97
CA VAL A 75 -7.21 13.95 1.71
C VAL A 75 -6.61 13.42 3.02
N GLY A 76 -6.25 14.31 3.94
CA GLY A 76 -5.72 13.92 5.25
C GLY A 76 -6.71 13.11 6.08
N VAL A 77 -7.97 13.57 6.19
CA VAL A 77 -9.03 12.85 6.89
C VAL A 77 -9.30 11.51 6.23
N TRP A 78 -9.41 11.46 4.90
CA TRP A 78 -9.61 10.22 4.16
C TRP A 78 -8.51 9.21 4.46
N ALA A 79 -7.24 9.62 4.37
CA ALA A 79 -6.10 8.78 4.69
C ALA A 79 -6.14 8.24 6.11
N VAL A 80 -6.38 9.11 7.10
CA VAL A 80 -6.44 8.72 8.51
C VAL A 80 -7.57 7.72 8.75
N VAL A 81 -8.78 8.00 8.26
CA VAL A 81 -9.95 7.12 8.45
C VAL A 81 -9.70 5.74 7.84
N THR A 82 -9.22 5.68 6.59
CA THR A 82 -8.95 4.38 5.94
C THR A 82 -7.79 3.63 6.58
N MET A 83 -6.76 4.35 7.07
CA MET A 83 -5.63 3.73 7.76
C MET A 83 -6.03 3.17 9.12
N ILE A 84 -6.85 3.89 9.88
CA ILE A 84 -7.40 3.41 11.14
C ILE A 84 -8.26 2.17 10.89
N ALA A 85 -9.15 2.22 9.89
CA ALA A 85 -9.96 1.06 9.51
C ALA A 85 -9.08 -0.15 9.15
N ALA A 86 -8.07 0.05 8.30
CA ALA A 86 -7.16 -1.01 7.89
C ALA A 86 -6.33 -1.59 9.04
N LEU A 87 -5.87 -0.77 9.99
CA LEU A 87 -4.98 -1.22 11.07
C LEU A 87 -5.73 -1.85 12.26
N PHE A 88 -6.94 -1.37 12.54
CA PHE A 88 -7.66 -1.69 13.77
C PHE A 88 -9.01 -2.38 13.56
N ILE A 89 -9.67 -2.15 12.42
CA ILE A 89 -11.01 -2.70 12.16
C ILE A 89 -10.92 -3.98 11.33
N THR A 90 -9.97 -4.06 10.41
CA THR A 90 -9.80 -5.23 9.53
C THR A 90 -9.09 -6.39 10.26
N PRO A 91 -9.80 -7.48 10.62
CA PRO A 91 -9.21 -8.55 11.43
C PRO A 91 -8.61 -9.68 10.60
N LEU A 92 -8.75 -9.65 9.27
CA LEU A 92 -8.47 -10.79 8.40
C LEU A 92 -7.14 -10.62 7.66
N PRO A 93 -6.31 -11.67 7.58
CA PRO A 93 -4.96 -11.62 7.03
C PRO A 93 -4.93 -11.60 5.50
N TRP A 94 -5.86 -10.92 4.82
CA TRP A 94 -5.93 -10.92 3.36
C TRP A 94 -5.81 -9.52 2.74
N ALA A 95 -4.88 -9.38 1.78
CA ALA A 95 -4.55 -8.16 1.04
C ALA A 95 -5.78 -7.36 0.57
N ARG A 96 -6.83 -8.03 0.10
CA ARG A 96 -8.05 -7.40 -0.44
C ARG A 96 -8.73 -6.46 0.56
N TYR A 97 -8.65 -6.77 1.85
CA TYR A 97 -9.28 -5.96 2.90
C TYR A 97 -8.52 -4.68 3.22
N TYR A 98 -7.29 -4.56 2.71
CA TYR A 98 -6.41 -3.42 2.89
C TYR A 98 -6.39 -2.48 1.68
N LEU A 99 -6.98 -2.90 0.54
CA LEU A 99 -7.07 -2.10 -0.68
C LEU A 99 -7.65 -0.68 -0.48
N PRO A 100 -8.71 -0.46 0.33
CA PRO A 100 -9.27 0.88 0.49
C PRO A 100 -8.31 1.91 1.08
N ALA A 101 -7.25 1.47 1.78
CA ALA A 101 -6.24 2.36 2.34
C ALA A 101 -5.10 2.70 1.37
N LEU A 102 -5.00 2.00 0.22
CA LEU A 102 -3.94 2.27 -0.76
C LEU A 102 -4.14 3.60 -1.53
N PRO A 103 -5.33 3.95 -2.05
CA PRO A 103 -5.51 5.21 -2.78
C PRO A 103 -5.11 6.47 -1.99
N PRO A 104 -5.54 6.68 -0.73
CA PRO A 104 -5.11 7.86 0.01
C PRO A 104 -3.62 7.82 0.36
N LEU A 105 -3.03 6.64 0.62
CA LEU A 105 -1.59 6.50 0.81
C LEU A 105 -0.82 6.96 -0.44
N TYR A 106 -1.25 6.55 -1.63
CA TYR A 106 -0.64 6.98 -2.89
C TYR A 106 -0.88 8.46 -3.18
N ALA A 107 -2.03 9.02 -2.81
CA ALA A 107 -2.27 10.45 -2.91
C ALA A 107 -1.30 11.26 -2.03
N LEU A 108 -1.05 10.79 -0.80
CA LEU A 108 -0.03 11.37 0.08
C LEU A 108 1.38 11.23 -0.54
N ALA A 109 1.72 10.06 -1.08
CA ALA A 109 3.02 9.86 -1.72
C ALA A 109 3.23 10.80 -2.93
N ALA A 110 2.21 10.96 -3.77
CA ALA A 110 2.22 11.89 -4.89
C ALA A 110 2.39 13.35 -4.44
N ALA A 111 1.69 13.76 -3.37
CA ALA A 111 1.88 15.08 -2.77
C ALA A 111 3.31 15.27 -2.25
N GLY A 112 3.94 14.22 -1.71
CA GLY A 112 5.33 14.23 -1.29
C GLY A 112 6.30 14.46 -2.43
N ILE A 113 6.09 13.80 -3.58
CA ILE A 113 6.87 14.06 -4.80
C ILE A 113 6.74 15.53 -5.21
N GLY A 114 5.51 16.05 -5.29
CA GLY A 114 5.25 17.44 -5.66
C GLY A 114 5.93 18.45 -4.72
N ALA A 115 5.96 18.17 -3.42
CA ALA A 115 6.65 19.02 -2.45
C ALA A 115 8.17 19.02 -2.62
N LEU A 116 8.77 17.90 -3.03
CA LEU A 116 10.21 17.79 -3.27
C LEU A 116 10.63 18.44 -4.58
N THR A 117 9.79 18.39 -5.61
CA THR A 117 10.10 19.00 -6.92
C THR A 117 9.92 20.52 -6.89
N GLN A 118 8.82 21.03 -6.34
CA GLN A 118 8.56 22.48 -6.25
C GLN A 118 9.63 23.23 -5.43
N ARG A 119 10.19 22.59 -4.40
CA ARG A 119 11.24 23.19 -3.56
C ARG A 119 12.56 23.42 -4.31
N ARG A 120 12.78 22.73 -5.42
CA ARG A 120 13.99 22.88 -6.25
C ARG A 120 13.89 24.03 -7.26
N GLU A 121 12.68 24.48 -7.59
CA GLU A 121 12.47 25.58 -8.55
C GLU A 121 12.57 26.97 -7.89
N THR A 122 12.43 27.03 -6.56
CA THR A 122 12.45 28.27 -5.78
C THR A 122 13.79 28.55 -5.06
N ALA A 123 14.80 27.70 -5.26
CA ALA A 123 16.12 27.79 -4.64
C ALA A 123 17.19 28.05 -5.71
#